data_AF-A0A936JSE2-F1
#
_entry.id   AF-A0A936JSE2-F1
#
_cell.length_a   1.000
_cell.length_b   1.000
_cell.length_c   1.000
_cell.angle_alpha   90.00
_cell.angle_beta   90.00
_cell.angle_gamma   90.00
#
_symmetry.space_group_name_H-M   'P 1'
#
loop_
_entity.id
_entity.type
_entity.pdbx_description
1 polymer ?
#
loop_
_entity_poly.entity_id
_entity_poly.type
_entity_poly.pdbx_seq_one_letter_code
_entity_poly.pdbx_strand_id
1 'polypeptide(L)'
;MAKDTLKQLDLDVEKMYFAGAQIARTNPEILAAKTKLAPIAAKIPAIRRVTEQMGKLEQAAGKAAAAELLDQGLLLAQVRSAQAAPALPTESGELTALPPAGKIGSPLLPNELQSLVGALMNAPESRYRAETIHEACLRGSARDLRILPLCVPALSDSHIADVVEKNLLPAMGEAIVPELRRCLDIEKGRSLDQRMLRAIAQIEGPKAIDILREAIEKGSADIRAAAIAELGRIDPVQAEPVATVLVEKDRSKEVKLAAIRALANAPGDAALDTLIHAFGGSNEMRSAAESSLAGSKHPRATERIIALWTPELQELGHFRIKKANTKEEKDEAAKAQKAHAAKVDYMVDLIDLLAARNTDRTTQLVVDAFRSHKIKEVRDTAARALLRLGYQEAWQELLPSLYDAPEATQYQFIDGTFELDMAKAYDRLAPFFETNALLAKNGVDFATRLFARVVAESAPEGGRLASLFERDLRWVDLAIRLLPAEALRGIALALLQRSRSPKALEPALSLSREGIAAEHALALIELLGSYRDPRILPAFIRLLSCLSGAWQYGRACHVFHEYDDPALAPLLRSWLDDRKSRRKMSKTEVEPFENCMRFLGRDRSTPQPADN
;
A
#
# COMPACT_ATOMS: atom_id res chain seq x y z
N MET A 1 16.27 -31.15 -36.16
CA MET A 1 17.06 -32.05 -35.27
C MET A 1 18.26 -31.35 -34.66
N ALA A 2 19.41 -31.17 -35.34
CA ALA A 2 20.60 -30.56 -34.70
C ALA A 2 20.37 -29.11 -34.22
N LYS A 3 19.65 -28.29 -35.01
CA LYS A 3 19.28 -26.91 -34.64
C LYS A 3 18.43 -26.84 -33.39
N ASP A 4 17.46 -27.75 -33.25
CA ASP A 4 16.56 -27.81 -32.10
C ASP A 4 17.28 -28.35 -30.86
N THR A 5 18.18 -29.33 -31.04
CA THR A 5 19.05 -29.82 -29.96
C THR A 5 19.98 -28.71 -29.45
N LEU A 6 20.56 -27.90 -30.35
CA LEU A 6 21.38 -26.75 -29.95
C LEU A 6 20.57 -25.68 -29.21
N LYS A 7 19.35 -25.37 -29.66
CA LYS A 7 18.45 -24.44 -28.94
C LYS A 7 18.10 -24.95 -27.54
N GLN A 8 17.77 -26.23 -27.42
CA GLN A 8 17.44 -26.81 -26.11
C GLN A 8 18.66 -26.84 -25.19
N LEU A 9 19.84 -27.21 -25.73
CA LEU A 9 21.09 -27.19 -24.98
C LEU A 9 21.45 -25.78 -24.49
N ASP A 10 21.21 -24.74 -25.28
CA ASP A 10 21.36 -23.33 -24.89
C ASP A 10 20.55 -23.02 -23.62
N LEU A 11 19.24 -23.35 -23.64
CA LEU A 11 18.33 -23.17 -22.51
C LEU A 11 18.76 -23.99 -21.28
N ASP A 12 19.21 -25.23 -21.49
CA ASP A 12 19.62 -26.10 -20.39
C ASP A 12 20.94 -25.64 -19.76
N VAL A 13 21.87 -25.11 -20.55
CA VAL A 13 23.11 -24.47 -20.05
C VAL A 13 22.78 -23.19 -19.27
N GLU A 14 21.84 -22.37 -19.74
CA GLU A 14 21.37 -21.19 -19.00
C GLU A 14 20.80 -21.57 -17.62
N LYS A 15 19.97 -22.61 -17.54
CA LYS A 15 19.48 -23.13 -16.25
C LYS A 15 20.64 -23.55 -15.33
N MET A 16 21.70 -24.12 -15.89
CA MET A 16 22.85 -24.56 -15.12
C MET A 16 23.70 -23.42 -14.55
N TYR A 17 23.58 -22.18 -15.05
CA TYR A 17 24.18 -21.02 -14.39
C TYR A 17 23.56 -20.74 -13.01
N PHE A 18 22.31 -21.15 -12.80
CA PHE A 18 21.64 -21.05 -11.51
C PHE A 18 21.92 -22.27 -10.62
N ALA A 19 21.85 -23.48 -11.19
CA ALA A 19 22.07 -24.73 -10.45
C ALA A 19 23.55 -24.97 -10.07
N GLY A 20 24.48 -24.44 -10.87
CA GLY A 20 25.92 -24.52 -10.64
C GLY A 20 26.63 -25.60 -11.45
N ALA A 21 27.92 -25.35 -11.72
CA ALA A 21 28.73 -26.19 -12.60
C ALA A 21 28.96 -27.63 -12.12
N GLN A 22 28.83 -27.88 -10.82
CA GLN A 22 28.93 -29.25 -10.28
C GLN A 22 27.71 -30.09 -10.67
N ILE A 23 26.53 -29.49 -10.72
CA ILE A 23 25.30 -30.16 -11.18
C ILE A 23 25.34 -30.30 -12.70
N ALA A 24 25.81 -29.26 -13.40
CA ALA A 24 25.90 -29.23 -14.85
C ALA A 24 26.69 -30.41 -15.46
N ARG A 25 27.82 -30.80 -14.84
CA ARG A 25 28.67 -31.89 -15.34
C ARG A 25 27.93 -33.23 -15.44
N THR A 26 27.01 -33.46 -14.50
CA THR A 26 26.26 -34.72 -14.34
C THR A 26 24.82 -34.57 -14.80
N ASN A 27 24.45 -33.43 -15.40
CA ASN A 27 23.09 -33.16 -15.79
C ASN A 27 22.68 -34.10 -16.95
N PRO A 28 21.62 -34.92 -16.79
CA PRO A 28 21.22 -35.88 -17.81
C PRO A 28 20.83 -35.25 -19.15
N GLU A 29 20.26 -34.05 -19.14
CA GLU A 29 19.78 -33.33 -20.34
C GLU A 29 20.98 -32.86 -21.18
N ILE A 30 22.02 -32.32 -20.54
CA ILE A 30 23.28 -31.92 -21.18
C ILE A 30 24.00 -33.14 -21.76
N LEU A 31 24.10 -34.23 -21.01
CA LEU A 31 24.74 -35.47 -21.48
C LEU A 31 23.99 -36.12 -22.65
N ALA A 32 22.65 -36.08 -22.61
CA ALA A 32 21.81 -36.54 -23.71
C ALA A 32 22.00 -35.68 -24.97
N ALA A 33 22.12 -34.36 -24.83
CA ALA A 33 22.41 -33.46 -25.94
C ALA A 33 23.77 -33.75 -26.58
N LYS A 34 24.82 -34.05 -25.77
CA LYS A 34 26.15 -34.45 -26.27
C LYS A 34 26.04 -35.69 -27.15
N THR A 35 25.34 -36.72 -26.67
CA THR A 35 25.13 -37.98 -27.39
C THR A 35 24.38 -37.76 -28.71
N LYS A 36 23.37 -36.88 -28.72
CA LYS A 36 22.61 -36.53 -29.94
C LYS A 36 23.45 -35.75 -30.96
N LEU A 37 24.39 -34.92 -30.51
CA LEU A 37 25.23 -34.08 -31.39
C LEU A 37 26.49 -34.82 -31.89
N ALA A 38 26.96 -35.84 -31.18
CA ALA A 38 28.18 -36.59 -31.51
C ALA A 38 28.23 -37.16 -32.94
N PRO A 39 27.16 -37.74 -33.52
CA PRO A 39 27.20 -38.26 -34.90
C PRO A 39 27.43 -37.16 -35.97
N ILE A 40 27.08 -35.91 -35.65
CA ILE A 40 27.12 -34.78 -36.57
C ILE A 40 28.41 -33.96 -36.38
N ALA A 41 29.04 -34.05 -35.21
CA ALA A 41 30.31 -33.41 -34.88
C ALA A 41 31.46 -33.74 -35.86
N ALA A 42 31.46 -34.93 -36.46
CA ALA A 42 32.44 -35.29 -37.48
C ALA A 42 32.34 -34.39 -38.73
N LYS A 43 31.12 -33.97 -39.09
CA LYS A 43 30.81 -33.25 -40.34
C LYS A 43 30.80 -31.73 -40.19
N ILE A 44 30.50 -31.21 -38.99
CA ILE A 44 30.33 -29.76 -38.76
C ILE A 44 31.33 -29.28 -37.68
N PRO A 45 32.35 -28.49 -38.05
CA PRO A 45 33.41 -28.05 -37.11
C PRO A 45 32.87 -27.28 -35.88
N ALA A 46 31.84 -26.46 -36.07
CA ALA A 46 31.22 -25.72 -34.97
C ALA A 46 30.56 -26.65 -33.93
N ILE A 47 29.85 -27.68 -34.39
CA ILE A 47 29.24 -28.69 -33.49
C ILE A 47 30.32 -29.54 -32.84
N ARG A 48 31.42 -29.84 -33.54
CA ARG A 48 32.57 -30.53 -32.97
C ARG A 48 33.11 -29.80 -31.74
N ARG A 49 33.38 -28.51 -31.87
CA ARG A 49 33.83 -27.66 -30.76
C ARG A 49 32.86 -27.68 -29.58
N VAL A 50 31.55 -27.61 -29.86
CA VAL A 50 30.51 -27.69 -28.81
C VAL A 50 30.59 -29.03 -28.09
N THR A 51 30.67 -30.16 -28.82
CA THR A 51 30.75 -31.49 -28.19
C THR A 51 32.05 -31.75 -27.43
N GLU A 52 33.17 -31.21 -27.90
CA GLU A 52 34.47 -31.27 -27.21
C GLU A 52 34.42 -30.48 -25.90
N GLN A 53 33.85 -29.27 -25.94
CA GLN A 53 33.70 -28.40 -24.78
C GLN A 53 32.77 -29.00 -23.71
N MET A 54 31.67 -29.67 -24.13
CA MET A 54 30.84 -30.46 -23.21
C MET A 54 31.63 -31.60 -22.56
N GLY A 55 32.56 -32.24 -23.29
CA GLY A 55 33.45 -33.26 -22.75
C GLY A 55 34.41 -32.72 -21.69
N LYS A 56 34.93 -31.50 -21.86
CA LYS A 56 35.74 -30.84 -20.83
C LYS A 56 34.92 -30.50 -19.60
N LEU A 57 33.71 -29.98 -19.75
CA LEU A 57 32.81 -29.69 -18.64
C LEU A 57 32.49 -30.94 -17.80
N GLU A 58 32.25 -32.07 -18.46
CA GLU A 58 31.99 -33.36 -17.82
C GLU A 58 33.16 -33.84 -16.95
N GLN A 59 34.40 -33.63 -17.42
CA GLN A 59 35.62 -34.11 -16.75
C GLN A 59 36.22 -33.11 -15.75
N ALA A 60 35.99 -31.81 -15.92
CA ALA A 60 36.55 -30.77 -15.07
C ALA A 60 36.09 -30.91 -13.63
N ALA A 61 36.87 -30.50 -12.62
CA ALA A 61 36.53 -30.58 -11.19
C ALA A 61 36.71 -29.24 -10.46
N GLY A 62 36.01 -29.05 -9.34
CA GLY A 62 36.13 -27.84 -8.52
C GLY A 62 35.87 -26.54 -9.30
N LYS A 63 36.77 -25.56 -9.16
CA LYS A 63 36.67 -24.25 -9.84
C LYS A 63 36.78 -24.35 -11.38
N ALA A 64 37.47 -25.36 -11.91
CA ALA A 64 37.65 -25.51 -13.36
C ALA A 64 36.32 -25.74 -14.07
N ALA A 65 35.39 -26.48 -13.46
CA ALA A 65 34.09 -26.73 -14.07
C ALA A 65 33.25 -25.47 -14.26
N ALA A 66 33.43 -24.45 -13.41
CA ALA A 66 32.76 -23.17 -13.60
C ALA A 66 33.26 -22.44 -14.84
N ALA A 67 34.58 -22.48 -15.09
CA ALA A 67 35.17 -21.92 -16.31
C ALA A 67 34.67 -22.68 -17.56
N GLU A 68 34.69 -24.01 -17.53
CA GLU A 68 34.24 -24.82 -18.67
C GLU A 68 32.74 -24.65 -18.97
N LEU A 69 31.90 -24.41 -17.96
CA LEU A 69 30.48 -24.12 -18.15
C LEU A 69 30.26 -22.75 -18.80
N LEU A 70 31.02 -21.73 -18.40
CA LEU A 70 30.98 -20.41 -19.03
C LEU A 70 31.48 -20.47 -20.48
N ASP A 71 32.58 -21.18 -20.72
CA ASP A 71 33.11 -21.40 -22.07
C ASP A 71 32.11 -22.15 -22.96
N GLN A 72 31.40 -23.12 -22.38
CA GLN A 72 30.33 -23.85 -23.08
C GLN A 72 29.21 -22.90 -23.53
N GLY A 73 28.72 -22.03 -22.64
CA GLY A 73 27.67 -21.08 -23.03
C GLY A 73 28.16 -19.98 -23.97
N LEU A 74 29.40 -19.51 -23.83
CA LEU A 74 29.99 -18.57 -24.80
C LEU A 74 30.05 -19.18 -26.21
N LEU A 75 30.47 -20.43 -26.30
CA LEU A 75 30.54 -21.14 -27.57
C LEU A 75 29.15 -21.38 -28.17
N LEU A 76 28.16 -21.73 -27.34
CA LEU A 76 26.76 -21.86 -27.79
C LEU A 76 26.23 -20.52 -28.32
N ALA A 77 26.46 -19.42 -27.60
CA ALA A 77 26.07 -18.08 -28.04
C ALA A 77 26.69 -17.75 -29.42
N GLN A 78 28.00 -18.00 -29.62
CA GLN A 78 28.66 -17.80 -30.92
C GLN A 78 28.03 -18.62 -32.04
N VAL A 79 27.73 -19.90 -31.79
CA VAL A 79 27.09 -20.78 -32.78
C VAL A 79 25.67 -20.30 -33.09
N ARG A 80 24.90 -19.89 -32.08
CA ARG A 80 23.53 -19.38 -32.22
C ARG A 80 23.51 -18.06 -32.99
N SER A 81 24.44 -17.15 -32.71
CA SER A 81 24.62 -15.90 -33.47
C SER A 81 24.98 -16.15 -34.92
N ALA A 82 25.89 -17.08 -35.20
CA ALA A 82 26.23 -17.45 -36.57
C ALA A 82 25.04 -18.08 -37.34
N GLN A 83 24.19 -18.84 -36.65
CA GLN A 83 22.96 -19.40 -37.23
C GLN A 83 21.86 -18.37 -37.47
N ALA A 84 21.86 -17.26 -36.73
CA ALA A 84 20.85 -16.22 -36.84
C ALA A 84 20.99 -15.41 -38.14
N ALA A 85 22.18 -15.42 -38.77
CA ALA A 85 22.50 -14.66 -39.98
C ALA A 85 21.89 -13.24 -39.94
N PRO A 86 22.23 -12.44 -38.91
CA PRO A 86 21.59 -11.14 -38.72
C PRO A 86 21.81 -10.30 -39.97
N ALA A 87 20.73 -9.65 -40.44
CA ALA A 87 20.83 -8.67 -41.50
C ALA A 87 21.70 -7.52 -40.97
N LEU A 88 22.97 -7.48 -41.39
CA LEU A 88 23.83 -6.34 -41.13
C LEU A 88 23.16 -5.12 -41.79
N PRO A 89 23.06 -3.98 -41.09
CA PRO A 89 22.52 -2.76 -41.69
C PRO A 89 23.24 -2.47 -43.01
N THR A 90 22.50 -2.06 -44.04
CA THR A 90 23.02 -1.73 -45.37
C THR A 90 24.06 -0.61 -45.33
N GLU A 91 23.99 0.23 -44.30
CA GLU A 91 25.05 1.18 -43.95
C GLU A 91 25.98 0.50 -42.95
N SER A 92 27.19 0.16 -43.42
CA SER A 92 28.28 -0.28 -42.56
C SER A 92 28.69 0.86 -41.63
N GLY A 93 27.94 1.08 -40.55
CA GLY A 93 28.46 1.80 -39.41
C GLY A 93 29.70 1.07 -38.90
N GLU A 94 30.75 1.82 -38.54
CA GLU A 94 31.92 1.23 -37.89
C GLU A 94 31.47 0.38 -36.70
N LEU A 95 32.02 -0.83 -36.57
CA LEU A 95 31.78 -1.69 -35.41
C LEU A 95 32.28 -0.95 -34.16
N THR A 96 31.37 -0.29 -33.45
CA THR A 96 31.68 0.37 -32.19
C THR A 96 31.82 -0.66 -31.10
N ALA A 97 32.86 -0.52 -30.27
CA ALA A 97 32.98 -1.32 -29.06
C ALA A 97 31.74 -1.16 -28.17
N LEU A 98 31.30 -2.25 -27.55
CA LEU A 98 30.23 -2.18 -26.55
C LEU A 98 30.65 -1.21 -25.44
N PRO A 99 29.73 -0.37 -24.95
CA PRO A 99 30.04 0.52 -23.84
C PRO A 99 30.51 -0.32 -22.63
N PRO A 100 31.48 0.18 -21.85
CA PRO A 100 31.98 -0.54 -20.69
C PRO A 100 30.83 -0.79 -19.70
N ALA A 101 30.55 -2.06 -19.43
CA ALA A 101 29.52 -2.44 -18.47
C ALA A 101 29.98 -2.11 -17.03
N GLY A 102 29.08 -1.57 -16.21
CA GLY A 102 29.33 -1.38 -14.79
C GLY A 102 29.64 -2.72 -14.11
N LYS A 103 30.64 -2.75 -13.23
CA LYS A 103 30.97 -3.97 -12.48
C LYS A 103 29.77 -4.37 -11.61
N ILE A 104 29.31 -5.60 -11.78
CA ILE A 104 28.27 -6.23 -10.98
C ILE A 104 28.75 -7.60 -10.51
N GLY A 105 28.52 -7.90 -9.23
CA GLY A 105 28.91 -9.17 -8.63
C GLY A 105 27.83 -10.23 -8.79
N SER A 106 28.09 -11.41 -8.20
CA SER A 106 27.11 -12.48 -8.04
C SER A 106 27.00 -12.87 -6.56
N PRO A 107 26.48 -11.98 -5.68
CA PRO A 107 26.53 -12.15 -4.23
C PRO A 107 25.56 -13.20 -3.68
N LEU A 108 24.52 -13.59 -4.42
CA LEU A 108 23.51 -14.52 -3.91
C LEU A 108 24.05 -15.93 -3.75
N LEU A 109 23.73 -16.57 -2.62
CA LEU A 109 23.95 -18.00 -2.44
C LEU A 109 22.99 -18.80 -3.33
N PRO A 110 23.30 -20.08 -3.65
CA PRO A 110 22.47 -20.88 -4.56
C PRO A 110 20.98 -20.94 -4.19
N ASN A 111 20.66 -21.13 -2.89
CA ASN A 111 19.26 -21.20 -2.44
C ASN A 111 18.54 -19.85 -2.55
N GLU A 112 19.23 -18.76 -2.26
CA GLU A 112 18.67 -17.40 -2.36
C GLU A 112 18.44 -17.01 -3.82
N LEU A 113 19.38 -17.38 -4.69
CA LEU A 113 19.25 -17.21 -6.13
C LEU A 113 18.08 -18.03 -6.66
N GLN A 114 17.95 -19.30 -6.27
CA GLN A 114 16.85 -20.16 -6.71
C GLN A 114 15.49 -19.59 -6.28
N SER A 115 15.38 -19.11 -5.04
CA SER A 115 14.16 -18.47 -4.53
C SER A 115 13.82 -17.20 -5.32
N LEU A 116 14.80 -16.32 -5.55
CA LEU A 116 14.57 -15.07 -6.29
C LEU A 116 14.26 -15.32 -7.78
N VAL A 117 14.97 -16.25 -8.43
CA VAL A 117 14.71 -16.64 -9.81
C VAL A 117 13.32 -17.26 -9.94
N GLY A 118 12.93 -18.14 -9.02
CA GLY A 118 11.58 -18.70 -8.98
C GLY A 118 10.50 -17.62 -8.85
N ALA A 119 10.73 -16.63 -7.97
CA ALA A 119 9.84 -15.49 -7.81
C ALA A 119 9.74 -14.64 -9.09
N LEU A 120 10.84 -14.41 -9.81
CA LEU A 120 10.85 -13.65 -11.07
C LEU A 120 10.21 -14.42 -12.23
N MET A 121 10.37 -15.74 -12.29
CA MET A 121 9.91 -16.59 -13.39
C MET A 121 8.52 -17.20 -13.18
N ASN A 122 7.86 -16.89 -12.06
CA ASN A 122 6.57 -17.51 -11.68
C ASN A 122 6.66 -19.04 -11.58
N ALA A 123 7.69 -19.54 -10.90
CA ALA A 123 7.85 -20.98 -10.67
C ALA A 123 6.72 -21.50 -9.75
N PRO A 124 6.16 -22.71 -9.99
CA PRO A 124 5.02 -23.23 -9.24
C PRO A 124 5.19 -23.28 -7.70
N GLU A 125 6.42 -23.48 -7.25
CA GLU A 125 6.81 -23.54 -5.84
C GLU A 125 6.92 -22.15 -5.17
N SER A 126 6.94 -21.07 -5.96
CA SER A 126 7.17 -19.71 -5.47
C SER A 126 5.88 -19.10 -4.92
N ARG A 127 5.76 -19.08 -3.58
CA ARG A 127 4.73 -18.34 -2.85
C ARG A 127 5.28 -16.97 -2.43
N TYR A 128 4.40 -15.98 -2.25
CA TYR A 128 4.79 -14.62 -1.81
C TYR A 128 5.91 -14.00 -2.66
N ARG A 129 5.68 -13.98 -3.98
CA ARG A 129 6.68 -13.60 -5.00
C ARG A 129 7.11 -12.14 -4.83
N ALA A 130 6.16 -11.24 -4.55
CA ALA A 130 6.46 -9.82 -4.41
C ALA A 130 7.31 -9.54 -3.16
N GLU A 131 6.97 -10.20 -2.05
CA GLU A 131 7.68 -10.12 -0.77
C GLU A 131 9.11 -10.65 -0.91
N THR A 132 9.28 -11.81 -1.55
CA THR A 132 10.61 -12.40 -1.82
C THR A 132 11.52 -11.43 -2.58
N ILE A 133 11.00 -10.77 -3.62
CA ILE A 133 11.75 -9.77 -4.40
C ILE A 133 12.08 -8.55 -3.52
N HIS A 134 11.09 -8.06 -2.76
CA HIS A 134 11.26 -6.90 -1.88
C HIS A 134 12.33 -7.15 -0.81
N GLU A 135 12.31 -8.30 -0.14
CA GLU A 135 13.29 -8.67 0.88
C GLU A 135 14.71 -8.81 0.32
N ALA A 136 14.86 -9.36 -0.88
CA ALA A 136 16.16 -9.42 -1.56
C ALA A 136 16.72 -8.01 -1.85
N CYS A 137 15.84 -7.06 -2.21
CA CYS A 137 16.23 -5.67 -2.42
C CYS A 137 16.63 -4.99 -1.11
N LEU A 138 15.85 -5.17 -0.04
CA LEU A 138 16.15 -4.60 1.29
C LEU A 138 17.47 -5.09 1.86
N ARG A 139 17.81 -6.37 1.64
CA ARG A 139 19.10 -6.95 2.06
C ARG A 139 20.29 -6.47 1.21
N GLY A 140 20.05 -5.73 0.12
CA GLY A 140 21.09 -5.29 -0.81
C GLY A 140 21.71 -6.43 -1.64
N SER A 141 21.17 -7.64 -1.55
CA SER A 141 21.69 -8.83 -2.25
C SER A 141 21.09 -9.01 -3.65
N ALA A 142 20.04 -8.27 -3.99
CA ALA A 142 19.41 -8.33 -5.31
C ALA A 142 20.33 -7.92 -6.47
N ARG A 143 21.43 -7.18 -6.21
CA ARG A 143 22.39 -6.76 -7.24
C ARG A 143 23.29 -7.92 -7.69
N ASP A 144 22.71 -8.87 -8.41
CA ASP A 144 23.34 -10.07 -8.92
C ASP A 144 23.31 -10.13 -10.45
N LEU A 145 24.47 -10.32 -11.09
CA LEU A 145 24.59 -10.42 -12.54
C LEU A 145 23.64 -11.47 -13.14
N ARG A 146 23.41 -12.58 -12.44
CA ARG A 146 22.69 -13.74 -12.96
C ARG A 146 21.20 -13.49 -13.14
N ILE A 147 20.63 -12.53 -12.41
CA ILE A 147 19.18 -12.22 -12.52
C ILE A 147 18.88 -11.11 -13.53
N LEU A 148 19.89 -10.39 -14.05
CA LEU A 148 19.70 -9.29 -15.01
C LEU A 148 18.77 -9.64 -16.19
N PRO A 149 18.92 -10.81 -16.86
CA PRO A 149 18.06 -11.16 -18.00
C PRO A 149 16.59 -11.35 -17.63
N LEU A 150 16.30 -11.55 -16.34
CA LEU A 150 14.95 -11.80 -15.82
C LEU A 150 14.26 -10.50 -15.38
N CYS A 151 15.01 -9.42 -15.13
CA CYS A 151 14.46 -8.17 -14.60
C CYS A 151 13.47 -7.49 -15.57
N VAL A 152 13.81 -7.39 -16.86
CA VAL A 152 12.92 -6.76 -17.85
C VAL A 152 11.69 -7.61 -18.15
N PRO A 153 11.80 -8.93 -18.41
CA PRO A 153 10.63 -9.80 -18.55
C PRO A 153 9.68 -9.74 -17.34
N ALA A 154 10.23 -9.66 -16.12
CA ALA A 154 9.44 -9.61 -14.89
C ALA A 154 8.56 -8.34 -14.77
N LEU A 155 8.90 -7.24 -15.46
CA LEU A 155 8.03 -6.05 -15.53
C LEU A 155 6.70 -6.32 -16.27
N SER A 156 6.63 -7.38 -17.07
CA SER A 156 5.39 -7.75 -17.77
C SER A 156 4.40 -8.52 -16.89
N ASP A 157 4.83 -8.98 -15.71
CA ASP A 157 3.98 -9.71 -14.78
C ASP A 157 3.25 -8.74 -13.84
N SER A 158 1.93 -8.64 -13.99
CA SER A 158 1.09 -7.71 -13.22
C SER A 158 1.15 -7.91 -11.70
N HIS A 159 1.51 -9.10 -11.21
CA HIS A 159 1.56 -9.37 -9.77
C HIS A 159 2.84 -8.84 -9.11
N ILE A 160 3.92 -8.69 -9.88
CA ILE A 160 5.23 -8.27 -9.36
C ILE A 160 5.78 -7.01 -10.05
N ALA A 161 5.16 -6.51 -11.11
CA ALA A 161 5.67 -5.38 -11.89
C ALA A 161 5.97 -4.15 -11.02
N ASP A 162 5.13 -3.88 -10.01
CA ASP A 162 5.31 -2.74 -9.10
C ASP A 162 6.55 -2.87 -8.21
N VAL A 163 6.79 -4.05 -7.63
CA VAL A 163 8.01 -4.28 -6.81
C VAL A 163 9.25 -4.34 -7.69
N VAL A 164 9.13 -4.85 -8.92
CA VAL A 164 10.24 -4.87 -9.87
C VAL A 164 10.64 -3.46 -10.27
N GLU A 165 9.68 -2.63 -10.67
CA GLU A 165 9.90 -1.23 -11.06
C GLU A 165 10.45 -0.38 -9.91
N LYS A 166 9.82 -0.44 -8.72
CA LYS A 166 10.12 0.49 -7.62
C LYS A 166 11.28 0.04 -6.73
N ASN A 167 11.58 -1.27 -6.68
CA ASN A 167 12.59 -1.83 -5.77
C ASN A 167 13.71 -2.55 -6.51
N LEU A 168 13.38 -3.52 -7.38
CA LEU A 168 14.40 -4.37 -8.01
C LEU A 168 15.30 -3.60 -8.98
N LEU A 169 14.72 -2.90 -9.95
CA LEU A 169 15.51 -2.15 -10.94
C LEU A 169 16.38 -1.06 -10.30
N PRO A 170 15.88 -0.26 -9.33
CA PRO A 170 16.74 0.65 -8.58
C PRO A 170 17.86 -0.05 -7.79
N ALA A 171 17.61 -1.22 -7.21
CA ALA A 171 18.64 -2.00 -6.52
C ALA A 171 19.75 -2.51 -7.46
N MET A 172 19.44 -2.77 -8.74
CA MET A 172 20.45 -3.09 -9.76
C MET A 172 21.34 -1.89 -10.09
N GLY A 173 20.83 -0.66 -9.96
CA GLY A 173 21.53 0.58 -10.23
C GLY A 173 21.90 0.76 -11.71
N GLU A 174 22.96 1.51 -12.01
CA GLU A 174 23.37 1.84 -13.39
C GLU A 174 23.66 0.60 -14.27
N ALA A 175 23.89 -0.57 -13.68
CA ALA A 175 24.19 -1.80 -14.42
C ALA A 175 23.02 -2.30 -15.30
N ILE A 176 21.76 -2.06 -14.91
CA ILE A 176 20.59 -2.51 -15.70
C ILE A 176 20.19 -1.50 -16.79
N VAL A 177 20.67 -0.26 -16.72
CA VAL A 177 20.23 0.83 -17.60
C VAL A 177 20.47 0.57 -19.09
N PRO A 178 21.64 0.04 -19.52
CA PRO A 178 21.85 -0.28 -20.94
C PRO A 178 20.79 -1.25 -21.48
N GLU A 179 20.38 -2.22 -20.67
CA GLU A 179 19.38 -3.21 -21.04
C GLU A 179 17.97 -2.61 -21.08
N LEU A 180 17.63 -1.72 -20.13
CA LEU A 180 16.37 -0.97 -20.16
C LEU A 180 16.28 -0.09 -21.41
N ARG A 181 17.35 0.66 -21.73
CA ARG A 181 17.42 1.52 -22.92
C ARG A 181 17.31 0.71 -24.22
N ARG A 182 17.90 -0.48 -24.25
CA ARG A 182 17.82 -1.39 -25.41
C ARG A 182 16.42 -1.93 -25.64
N CYS A 183 15.67 -2.19 -24.56
CA CYS A 183 14.32 -2.74 -24.62
C CYS A 183 13.21 -1.69 -24.74
N LEU A 184 13.50 -0.43 -24.44
CA LEU A 184 12.54 0.68 -24.44
C LEU A 184 12.14 1.09 -25.86
N ASP A 185 10.85 0.99 -26.17
CA ASP A 185 10.24 1.58 -27.37
C ASP A 185 9.62 2.95 -27.02
N ILE A 186 10.22 4.02 -27.52
CA ILE A 186 9.71 5.38 -27.27
C ILE A 186 8.45 5.66 -28.09
N GLU A 187 8.45 5.34 -29.39
CA GLU A 187 7.40 5.77 -30.33
C GLU A 187 6.08 5.00 -30.14
N LYS A 188 6.17 3.68 -29.90
CA LYS A 188 5.01 2.79 -29.79
C LYS A 188 4.87 2.15 -28.40
N GLY A 189 5.73 2.55 -27.47
CA GLY A 189 5.73 2.03 -26.11
C GLY A 189 4.40 2.23 -25.37
N ARG A 190 4.12 1.31 -24.46
CA ARG A 190 2.92 1.32 -23.60
C ARG A 190 3.32 1.17 -22.13
N SER A 191 2.51 0.47 -21.33
CA SER A 191 2.72 0.29 -19.89
C SER A 191 4.11 -0.25 -19.53
N LEU A 192 4.62 -1.26 -20.24
CA LEU A 192 5.95 -1.83 -19.98
C LEU A 192 7.06 -0.77 -20.16
N ASP A 193 7.01 -0.04 -21.28
CA ASP A 193 7.94 1.02 -21.64
C ASP A 193 7.87 2.22 -20.70
N GLN A 194 6.68 2.58 -20.22
CA GLN A 194 6.51 3.59 -19.16
C GLN A 194 7.27 3.19 -17.89
N ARG A 195 7.15 1.92 -17.47
CA ARG A 195 7.84 1.41 -16.27
C ARG A 195 9.35 1.43 -16.47
N MET A 196 9.84 1.02 -17.64
CA MET A 196 11.26 1.09 -17.98
C MET A 196 11.77 2.54 -17.97
N LEU A 197 11.04 3.49 -18.56
CA LEU A 197 11.43 4.89 -18.57
C LEU A 197 11.49 5.50 -17.16
N ARG A 198 10.49 5.19 -16.31
CA ARG A 198 10.50 5.62 -14.89
C ARG A 198 11.65 5.01 -14.11
N ALA A 199 11.94 3.72 -14.33
CA ALA A 199 13.09 3.07 -13.70
C ALA A 199 14.41 3.70 -14.14
N ILE A 200 14.59 4.01 -15.43
CA ILE A 200 15.77 4.74 -15.94
C ILE A 200 15.88 6.10 -15.23
N ALA A 201 14.80 6.88 -15.19
CA ALA A 201 14.77 8.19 -14.54
C ALA A 201 15.06 8.12 -13.04
N GLN A 202 14.60 7.08 -12.35
CA GLN A 202 14.88 6.85 -10.93
C GLN A 202 16.35 6.47 -10.69
N ILE A 203 16.95 5.66 -11.56
CA ILE A 203 18.34 5.19 -11.43
C ILE A 203 19.33 6.31 -11.77
N GLU A 204 19.11 7.01 -12.87
CA GLU A 204 20.07 7.97 -13.44
C GLU A 204 19.86 9.40 -12.97
N GLY A 205 18.67 9.73 -12.45
CA GLY A 205 18.32 11.08 -12.03
C GLY A 205 18.59 12.10 -13.14
N PRO A 206 19.41 13.14 -12.90
CA PRO A 206 19.74 14.15 -13.92
C PRO A 206 20.34 13.60 -15.22
N LYS A 207 21.02 12.44 -15.21
CA LYS A 207 21.57 11.84 -16.44
C LYS A 207 20.48 11.32 -17.39
N ALA A 208 19.24 11.14 -16.91
CA ALA A 208 18.11 10.70 -17.73
C ALA A 208 17.46 11.85 -18.54
N ILE A 209 17.84 13.11 -18.34
CA ILE A 209 17.17 14.26 -18.95
C ILE A 209 17.09 14.15 -20.48
N ASP A 210 18.16 13.70 -21.14
CA ASP A 210 18.19 13.61 -22.61
C ASP A 210 17.17 12.60 -23.15
N ILE A 211 17.06 11.43 -22.51
CA ILE A 211 16.07 10.41 -22.93
C ILE A 211 14.65 10.82 -22.56
N LEU A 212 14.46 11.53 -21.44
CA LEU A 212 13.16 12.08 -21.08
C LEU A 212 12.70 13.13 -22.10
N ARG A 213 13.61 14.00 -22.57
CA ARG A 213 13.29 14.97 -23.63
C ARG A 213 12.91 14.29 -24.94
N GLU A 214 13.68 13.29 -25.36
CA GLU A 214 13.34 12.50 -26.55
C GLU A 214 11.96 11.83 -26.40
N ALA A 215 11.70 11.24 -25.23
CA ALA A 215 10.43 10.60 -24.91
C ALA A 215 9.25 11.59 -24.91
N ILE A 216 9.45 12.84 -24.48
CA ILE A 216 8.43 13.89 -24.58
C ILE A 216 8.17 14.29 -26.04
N GLU A 217 9.20 14.35 -26.89
CA GLU A 217 9.05 14.83 -28.26
C GLU A 217 8.44 13.79 -29.20
N LYS A 218 8.93 12.54 -29.14
CA LYS A 218 8.61 11.48 -30.10
C LYS A 218 7.69 10.39 -29.52
N GLY A 219 7.47 10.40 -28.21
CA GLY A 219 6.83 9.30 -27.52
C GLY A 219 5.35 9.12 -27.85
N SER A 220 4.85 7.91 -27.62
CA SER A 220 3.40 7.67 -27.50
C SER A 220 2.79 8.51 -26.36
N ALA A 221 1.47 8.68 -26.31
CA ALA A 221 0.82 9.48 -25.26
C ALA A 221 1.20 8.99 -23.84
N ASP A 222 1.26 7.67 -23.68
CA ASP A 222 1.69 7.01 -22.46
C ASP A 222 3.13 7.37 -22.07
N ILE A 223 4.04 7.34 -23.04
CA ILE A 223 5.46 7.64 -22.84
C ILE A 223 5.68 9.11 -22.56
N ARG A 224 5.03 10.02 -23.30
CA ARG A 224 5.09 11.47 -23.06
C ARG A 224 4.62 11.82 -21.65
N ALA A 225 3.52 11.21 -21.20
CA ALA A 225 2.97 11.44 -19.86
C ALA A 225 3.94 10.99 -18.76
N ALA A 226 4.56 9.82 -18.90
CA ALA A 226 5.59 9.35 -17.97
C ALA A 226 6.83 10.26 -18.00
N ALA A 227 7.28 10.65 -19.19
CA ALA A 227 8.47 11.45 -19.38
C ALA A 227 8.37 12.85 -18.76
N ILE A 228 7.24 13.55 -18.97
CA ILE A 228 7.04 14.88 -18.37
C ILE A 228 6.90 14.82 -16.86
N ALA A 229 6.28 13.76 -16.32
CA ALA A 229 6.16 13.55 -14.89
C ALA A 229 7.54 13.35 -14.23
N GLU A 230 8.40 12.51 -14.81
CA GLU A 230 9.75 12.30 -14.30
C GLU A 230 10.64 13.52 -14.47
N LEU A 231 10.53 14.24 -15.60
CA LEU A 231 11.28 15.47 -15.81
C LEU A 231 10.89 16.52 -14.76
N GLY A 232 9.60 16.70 -14.47
CA GLY A 232 9.12 17.62 -13.43
C GLY A 232 9.59 17.26 -12.02
N ARG A 233 9.89 15.99 -11.76
CA ARG A 233 10.46 15.52 -10.49
C ARG A 233 11.98 15.75 -10.41
N ILE A 234 12.70 15.51 -11.51
CA ILE A 234 14.17 15.57 -11.57
C ILE A 234 14.66 17.01 -11.71
N ASP A 235 14.06 17.78 -12.62
CA ASP A 235 14.43 19.15 -12.93
C ASP A 235 13.16 19.99 -13.22
N PRO A 236 12.49 20.50 -12.18
CA PRO A 236 11.29 21.32 -12.33
C PRO A 236 11.50 22.57 -13.19
N VAL A 237 12.72 23.12 -13.21
CA VAL A 237 13.06 24.34 -13.95
C VAL A 237 13.03 24.06 -15.46
N GLN A 238 13.66 22.96 -15.88
CA GLN A 238 13.62 22.54 -17.29
C GLN A 238 12.26 21.97 -17.71
N ALA A 239 11.54 21.34 -16.78
CA ALA A 239 10.21 20.82 -17.04
C ALA A 239 9.18 21.92 -17.31
N GLU A 240 9.28 23.06 -16.62
CA GLU A 240 8.31 24.16 -16.66
C GLU A 240 7.89 24.58 -18.08
N PRO A 241 8.79 25.05 -18.97
CA PRO A 241 8.39 25.52 -20.29
C PRO A 241 7.76 24.41 -21.14
N VAL A 242 8.24 23.17 -20.99
CA VAL A 242 7.72 22.02 -21.75
C VAL A 242 6.33 21.64 -21.24
N ALA A 243 6.15 21.56 -19.91
CA ALA A 243 4.89 21.24 -19.27
C ALA A 243 3.80 22.27 -19.61
N THR A 244 4.10 23.57 -19.53
CA THR A 244 3.15 24.62 -19.92
C THR A 244 2.66 24.46 -21.36
N VAL A 245 3.57 24.19 -22.30
CA VAL A 245 3.20 23.93 -23.71
C VAL A 245 2.34 22.67 -23.86
N LEU A 246 2.65 21.60 -23.13
CA LEU A 246 1.90 20.35 -23.19
C LEU A 246 0.46 20.51 -22.64
N VAL A 247 0.27 21.25 -21.55
CA VAL A 247 -1.06 21.55 -21.00
C VAL A 247 -1.96 22.23 -22.04
N GLU A 248 -1.41 23.20 -22.76
CA GLU A 248 -2.14 23.93 -23.79
C GLU A 248 -2.39 23.08 -25.05
N LYS A 249 -1.33 22.50 -25.63
CA LYS A 249 -1.33 22.03 -27.03
C LYS A 249 -1.40 20.52 -27.22
N ASP A 250 -1.08 19.71 -26.21
CA ASP A 250 -1.13 18.25 -26.40
C ASP A 250 -2.58 17.79 -26.65
N ARG A 251 -2.75 16.70 -27.41
CA ARG A 251 -4.07 16.14 -27.73
C ARG A 251 -4.53 15.10 -26.71
N SER A 252 -3.59 14.47 -26.00
CA SER A 252 -3.87 13.48 -24.97
C SER A 252 -4.20 14.17 -23.65
N LYS A 253 -5.32 13.78 -23.06
CA LYS A 253 -5.72 14.22 -21.73
C LYS A 253 -4.72 13.75 -20.66
N GLU A 254 -4.23 12.53 -20.79
CA GLU A 254 -3.27 11.91 -19.88
C GLU A 254 -1.97 12.72 -19.82
N VAL A 255 -1.46 13.16 -20.98
CA VAL A 255 -0.27 14.02 -21.07
C VAL A 255 -0.53 15.37 -20.43
N LYS A 256 -1.68 16.01 -20.69
CA LYS A 256 -2.05 17.29 -20.04
C LYS A 256 -2.08 17.16 -18.52
N LEU A 257 -2.69 16.10 -17.99
CA LEU A 257 -2.77 15.87 -16.54
C LEU A 257 -1.39 15.61 -15.92
N ALA A 258 -0.51 14.87 -16.62
CA ALA A 258 0.86 14.67 -16.19
C ALA A 258 1.66 15.98 -16.18
N ALA A 259 1.48 16.81 -17.22
CA ALA A 259 2.12 18.13 -17.32
C ALA A 259 1.64 19.08 -16.21
N ILE A 260 0.35 19.12 -15.89
CA ILE A 260 -0.18 19.90 -14.74
C ILE A 260 0.53 19.49 -13.44
N ARG A 261 0.65 18.17 -13.19
CA ARG A 261 1.34 17.66 -11.99
C ARG A 261 2.82 17.98 -11.96
N ALA A 262 3.49 17.98 -13.12
CA ALA A 262 4.90 18.34 -13.24
C ALA A 262 5.17 19.81 -12.84
N LEU A 263 4.18 20.70 -12.99
CA LEU A 263 4.29 22.12 -12.63
C LEU A 263 4.21 22.40 -11.11
N ALA A 264 3.92 21.40 -10.27
CA ALA A 264 3.74 21.62 -8.82
C ALA A 264 4.97 22.23 -8.13
N ASN A 265 6.17 21.88 -8.59
CA ASN A 265 7.45 22.36 -8.04
C ASN A 265 8.14 23.40 -8.95
N ALA A 266 7.49 23.83 -10.03
CA ALA A 266 8.04 24.81 -10.96
C ALA A 266 8.10 26.21 -10.29
N PRO A 267 9.22 26.94 -10.41
CA PRO A 267 9.41 28.19 -9.70
C PRO A 267 8.81 29.43 -10.39
N GLY A 268 8.48 29.38 -11.67
CA GLY A 268 8.06 30.56 -12.42
C GLY A 268 6.58 30.93 -12.29
N ASP A 269 6.28 32.21 -12.55
CA ASP A 269 4.90 32.73 -12.61
C ASP A 269 4.07 32.04 -13.72
N ALA A 270 4.71 31.63 -14.83
CA ALA A 270 4.03 30.95 -15.93
C ALA A 270 3.46 29.59 -15.52
N ALA A 271 4.19 28.83 -14.70
CA ALA A 271 3.68 27.61 -14.09
C ALA A 271 2.45 27.89 -13.21
N LEU A 272 2.53 28.91 -12.34
CA LEU A 272 1.42 29.28 -11.47
C LEU A 272 0.19 29.70 -12.28
N ASP A 273 0.36 30.51 -13.32
CA ASP A 273 -0.73 30.91 -14.21
C ASP A 273 -1.38 29.71 -14.90
N THR A 274 -0.57 28.76 -15.36
CA THR A 274 -1.04 27.51 -15.98
C THR A 274 -1.84 26.67 -14.99
N LEU A 275 -1.37 26.53 -13.75
CA LEU A 275 -2.07 25.79 -12.69
C LEU A 275 -3.41 26.46 -12.32
N ILE A 276 -3.44 27.78 -12.17
CA ILE A 276 -4.65 28.54 -11.90
C ILE A 276 -5.65 28.40 -13.04
N HIS A 277 -5.19 28.47 -14.29
CA HIS A 277 -6.04 28.24 -15.47
C HIS A 277 -6.60 26.81 -15.49
N ALA A 278 -5.76 25.80 -15.21
CA ALA A 278 -6.17 24.40 -15.16
C ALA A 278 -7.20 24.11 -14.06
N PHE A 279 -7.14 24.83 -12.93
CA PHE A 279 -8.15 24.75 -11.87
C PHE A 279 -9.54 25.23 -12.36
N GLY A 280 -9.59 26.21 -13.26
CA GLY A 280 -10.82 26.63 -13.94
C GLY A 280 -11.32 25.68 -15.05
N GLY A 281 -10.59 24.61 -15.34
CA GLY A 281 -10.87 23.69 -16.46
C GLY A 281 -11.86 22.57 -16.15
N SER A 282 -11.67 21.42 -16.81
CA SER A 282 -12.47 20.21 -16.55
C SER A 282 -12.24 19.69 -15.13
N ASN A 283 -13.15 18.84 -14.63
CA ASN A 283 -13.04 18.28 -13.27
C ASN A 283 -11.69 17.54 -13.05
N GLU A 284 -11.18 16.83 -14.06
CA GLU A 284 -9.90 16.11 -13.94
C GLU A 284 -8.70 17.07 -13.96
N MET A 285 -8.75 18.11 -14.81
CA MET A 285 -7.70 19.15 -14.79
C MET A 285 -7.71 19.90 -13.48
N ARG A 286 -8.90 20.18 -12.94
CA ARG A 286 -9.07 20.85 -11.65
C ARG A 286 -8.49 20.02 -10.51
N SER A 287 -8.82 18.73 -10.42
CA SER A 287 -8.25 17.84 -9.40
C SER A 287 -6.71 17.74 -9.49
N ALA A 288 -6.15 17.68 -10.70
CA ALA A 288 -4.69 17.68 -10.89
C ALA A 288 -4.05 19.03 -10.48
N ALA A 289 -4.71 20.14 -10.81
CA ALA A 289 -4.26 21.49 -10.47
C ALA A 289 -4.37 21.76 -8.97
N GLU A 290 -5.45 21.33 -8.33
CA GLU A 290 -5.68 21.42 -6.89
C GLU A 290 -4.53 20.77 -6.12
N SER A 291 -4.21 19.51 -6.43
CA SER A 291 -3.08 18.79 -5.82
C SER A 291 -1.75 19.52 -5.98
N SER A 292 -1.54 20.15 -7.15
CA SER A 292 -0.31 20.86 -7.49
C SER A 292 -0.22 22.24 -6.81
N LEU A 293 -1.33 22.96 -6.73
CA LEU A 293 -1.46 24.27 -6.08
C LEU A 293 -1.38 24.17 -4.56
N ALA A 294 -1.97 23.12 -3.98
CA ALA A 294 -1.93 22.85 -2.54
C ALA A 294 -0.48 22.79 -2.05
N GLY A 295 0.37 22.03 -2.73
CA GLY A 295 1.80 21.87 -2.41
C GLY A 295 2.74 22.94 -2.98
N SER A 296 2.22 23.92 -3.74
CA SER A 296 3.07 24.89 -4.44
C SER A 296 3.85 25.78 -3.46
N LYS A 297 5.16 25.93 -3.73
CA LYS A 297 6.08 26.80 -2.97
C LYS A 297 6.19 28.20 -3.58
N HIS A 298 5.48 28.49 -4.65
CA HIS A 298 5.53 29.80 -5.31
C HIS A 298 5.03 30.90 -4.35
N PRO A 299 5.76 32.02 -4.18
CA PRO A 299 5.44 33.04 -3.18
C PRO A 299 4.05 33.67 -3.36
N ARG A 300 3.57 33.74 -4.61
CA ARG A 300 2.25 34.30 -4.98
C ARG A 300 1.13 33.27 -5.04
N ALA A 301 1.39 31.99 -4.76
CA ALA A 301 0.37 30.94 -4.89
C ALA A 301 -0.84 31.21 -4.00
N THR A 302 -0.61 31.48 -2.71
CA THR A 302 -1.71 31.74 -1.75
C THR A 302 -2.54 32.96 -2.14
N GLU A 303 -1.90 34.06 -2.52
CA GLU A 303 -2.58 35.28 -3.00
C GLU A 303 -3.48 34.98 -4.20
N ARG A 304 -2.95 34.25 -5.20
CA ARG A 304 -3.67 33.91 -6.43
C ARG A 304 -4.82 32.94 -6.19
N ILE A 305 -4.66 31.98 -5.27
CA ILE A 305 -5.74 31.06 -4.87
C ILE A 305 -6.85 31.82 -4.15
N ILE A 306 -6.51 32.75 -3.23
CA ILE A 306 -7.50 33.61 -2.56
C ILE A 306 -8.28 34.45 -3.59
N ALA A 307 -7.62 34.94 -4.63
CA ALA A 307 -8.28 35.72 -5.68
C ALA A 307 -9.33 34.92 -6.49
N LEU A 308 -9.30 33.58 -6.44
CA LEU A 308 -10.35 32.73 -7.03
C LEU A 308 -11.66 32.79 -6.24
N TRP A 309 -11.61 33.24 -4.98
CA TRP A 309 -12.79 33.43 -4.13
C TRP A 309 -13.54 34.71 -4.50
N THR A 310 -14.31 34.66 -5.57
CA THR A 310 -15.01 35.84 -6.09
C THR A 310 -16.37 36.10 -5.40
N PRO A 311 -16.88 37.33 -5.41
CA PRO A 311 -18.22 37.63 -4.88
C PRO A 311 -19.34 36.81 -5.53
N GLU A 312 -19.20 36.45 -6.81
CA GLU A 312 -20.19 35.62 -7.50
C GLU A 312 -20.28 34.20 -6.93
N LEU A 313 -19.18 33.66 -6.41
CA LEU A 313 -19.16 32.35 -5.76
C LEU A 313 -19.77 32.40 -4.35
N GLN A 314 -19.66 33.53 -3.66
CA GLN A 314 -20.28 33.74 -2.35
C GLN A 314 -21.82 33.80 -2.45
N GLU A 315 -22.33 34.39 -3.53
CA GLU A 315 -23.76 34.64 -3.73
C GLU A 315 -24.49 33.52 -4.51
N LEU A 316 -23.89 32.33 -4.62
CA LEU A 316 -24.47 31.20 -5.37
C LEU A 316 -25.89 30.81 -4.90
N GLY A 317 -26.21 31.00 -3.62
CA GLY A 317 -27.52 30.64 -3.07
C GLY A 317 -28.71 31.47 -3.58
N HIS A 318 -28.49 32.55 -4.34
CA HIS A 318 -29.57 33.35 -4.95
C HIS A 318 -30.08 32.83 -6.29
N PHE A 319 -29.53 31.71 -6.78
CA PHE A 319 -29.94 31.12 -8.05
C PHE A 319 -31.42 30.70 -8.02
N ARG A 320 -32.21 31.18 -8.98
CA ARG A 320 -33.62 30.81 -9.16
C ARG A 320 -33.85 30.39 -10.61
N ILE A 321 -34.44 29.21 -10.79
CA ILE A 321 -34.88 28.72 -12.09
C ILE A 321 -36.19 29.44 -12.45
N LYS A 322 -36.22 30.11 -13.62
CA LYS A 322 -37.46 30.71 -14.14
C LYS A 322 -38.44 29.59 -14.53
N LYS A 323 -39.74 29.77 -14.28
CA LYS A 323 -40.76 28.83 -14.76
C LYS A 323 -40.73 28.78 -16.29
N ALA A 324 -40.54 27.59 -16.83
CA ALA A 324 -40.42 27.32 -18.26
C ALA A 324 -41.64 26.53 -18.74
N ASN A 325 -42.35 27.05 -19.74
CA ASN A 325 -43.57 26.45 -20.27
C ASN A 325 -43.35 25.82 -21.65
N THR A 326 -42.39 26.32 -22.42
CA THR A 326 -42.01 25.78 -23.73
C THR A 326 -40.86 24.78 -23.62
N LYS A 327 -40.56 24.04 -24.70
CA LYS A 327 -39.45 23.07 -24.72
C LYS A 327 -38.11 23.80 -24.68
N GLU A 328 -37.99 24.90 -25.41
CA GLU A 328 -36.80 25.74 -25.50
C GLU A 328 -36.48 26.38 -24.14
N GLU A 329 -37.47 26.92 -23.44
CA GLU A 329 -37.27 27.46 -22.08
C GLU A 329 -36.87 26.38 -21.07
N LYS A 330 -37.35 25.13 -21.24
CA LYS A 330 -36.95 24.00 -20.38
C LYS A 330 -35.50 23.60 -20.63
N ASP A 331 -35.07 23.57 -21.88
CA ASP A 331 -33.69 23.27 -22.26
C ASP A 331 -32.72 24.36 -21.75
N GLU A 332 -33.12 25.64 -21.82
CA GLU A 332 -32.37 26.76 -21.24
C GLU A 332 -32.29 26.70 -19.71
N ALA A 333 -33.40 26.39 -19.05
CA ALA A 333 -33.45 26.21 -17.60
C ALA A 333 -32.55 25.06 -17.13
N ALA A 334 -32.56 23.93 -17.85
CA ALA A 334 -31.69 22.79 -17.56
C ALA A 334 -30.20 23.13 -17.74
N LYS A 335 -29.86 23.89 -18.80
CA LYS A 335 -28.49 24.38 -19.03
C LYS A 335 -28.02 25.34 -17.93
N ALA A 336 -28.89 26.25 -17.48
CA ALA A 336 -28.59 27.17 -16.39
C ALA A 336 -28.41 26.43 -15.06
N GLN A 337 -29.24 25.42 -14.78
CA GLN A 337 -29.09 24.58 -13.59
C GLN A 337 -27.79 23.78 -13.61
N LYS A 338 -27.41 23.19 -14.75
CA LYS A 338 -26.12 22.50 -14.90
C LYS A 338 -24.93 23.43 -14.71
N ALA A 339 -25.00 24.65 -15.25
CA ALA A 339 -23.96 25.66 -15.04
C ALA A 339 -23.86 26.11 -13.58
N HIS A 340 -24.99 26.22 -12.87
CA HIS A 340 -25.01 26.52 -11.44
C HIS A 340 -24.40 25.38 -10.62
N ALA A 341 -24.78 24.13 -10.89
CA ALA A 341 -24.20 22.95 -10.23
C ALA A 341 -22.68 22.89 -10.42
N ALA A 342 -22.17 23.13 -11.65
CA ALA A 342 -20.74 23.18 -11.90
C ALA A 342 -20.00 24.28 -11.11
N LYS A 343 -20.66 25.41 -10.80
CA LYS A 343 -20.09 26.45 -9.92
C LYS A 343 -20.10 26.04 -8.45
N VAL A 344 -21.09 25.25 -8.02
CA VAL A 344 -21.10 24.66 -6.68
C VAL A 344 -19.96 23.65 -6.53
N ASP A 345 -19.78 22.77 -7.52
CA ASP A 345 -18.66 21.82 -7.56
C ASP A 345 -17.31 22.56 -7.50
N TYR A 346 -17.15 23.60 -8.34
CA TYR A 346 -15.96 24.45 -8.30
C TYR A 346 -15.71 25.09 -6.93
N MET A 347 -16.76 25.56 -6.25
CA MET A 347 -16.66 26.16 -4.93
C MET A 347 -16.26 25.14 -3.86
N VAL A 348 -16.76 23.90 -3.96
CA VAL A 348 -16.36 22.77 -3.11
C VAL A 348 -14.87 22.49 -3.27
N ASP A 349 -14.40 22.33 -4.50
CA ASP A 349 -12.98 22.07 -4.80
C ASP A 349 -12.09 23.26 -4.35
N LEU A 350 -12.58 24.50 -4.45
CA LEU A 350 -11.86 25.70 -3.98
C LEU A 350 -11.74 25.73 -2.46
N ILE A 351 -12.77 25.29 -1.72
CA ILE A 351 -12.72 25.18 -0.26
C ILE A 351 -11.66 24.17 0.17
N ASP A 352 -11.64 22.98 -0.45
CA ASP A 352 -10.63 21.97 -0.16
C ASP A 352 -9.21 22.49 -0.48
N LEU A 353 -9.03 23.20 -1.59
CA LEU A 353 -7.76 23.85 -1.93
C LEU A 353 -7.34 24.92 -0.90
N LEU A 354 -8.24 25.81 -0.50
CA LEU A 354 -7.98 26.86 0.48
C LEU A 354 -7.61 26.28 1.85
N ALA A 355 -8.29 25.20 2.24
CA ALA A 355 -7.99 24.48 3.45
C ALA A 355 -6.61 23.81 3.37
N ALA A 356 -6.28 23.16 2.26
CA ALA A 356 -4.98 22.52 2.05
C ALA A 356 -3.80 23.52 2.11
N ARG A 357 -4.02 24.80 1.77
CA ARG A 357 -3.01 25.87 1.94
C ARG A 357 -2.72 26.22 3.39
N ASN A 358 -3.69 26.03 4.29
CA ASN A 358 -3.56 26.19 5.74
C ASN A 358 -2.85 27.49 6.20
N THR A 359 -3.31 28.64 5.70
CA THR A 359 -2.85 29.96 6.15
C THR A 359 -3.97 30.67 6.90
N ASP A 360 -3.66 31.59 7.81
CA ASP A 360 -4.68 32.32 8.59
C ASP A 360 -5.77 32.91 7.70
N ARG A 361 -5.37 33.51 6.56
CA ARG A 361 -6.31 34.12 5.62
C ARG A 361 -7.16 33.09 4.89
N THR A 362 -6.60 31.97 4.45
CA THR A 362 -7.38 30.94 3.74
C THR A 362 -8.32 30.21 4.70
N THR A 363 -7.88 29.94 5.93
CA THR A 363 -8.72 29.38 7.00
C THR A 363 -9.90 30.29 7.32
N GLN A 364 -9.68 31.62 7.43
CA GLN A 364 -10.78 32.57 7.66
C GLN A 364 -11.84 32.51 6.55
N LEU A 365 -11.45 32.39 5.29
CA LEU A 365 -12.41 32.26 4.18
C LEU A 365 -13.24 30.98 4.27
N VAL A 366 -12.61 29.87 4.68
CA VAL A 366 -13.32 28.60 4.90
C VAL A 366 -14.29 28.73 6.08
N VAL A 367 -13.90 29.39 7.17
CA VAL A 367 -14.80 29.71 8.30
C VAL A 367 -15.98 30.57 7.85
N ASP A 368 -15.73 31.61 7.04
CA ASP A 368 -16.78 32.49 6.53
C ASP A 368 -17.78 31.72 5.67
N ALA A 369 -17.32 30.81 4.80
CA ALA A 369 -18.21 29.94 4.04
C ALA A 369 -18.99 28.97 4.92
N PHE A 370 -18.35 28.38 5.92
CA PHE A 370 -19.04 27.51 6.88
C PHE A 370 -20.19 28.25 7.58
N ARG A 371 -19.96 29.49 8.04
CA ARG A 371 -20.94 30.27 8.82
C ARG A 371 -22.05 30.90 7.98
N SER A 372 -21.71 31.44 6.81
CA SER A 372 -22.58 32.38 6.10
C SER A 372 -23.09 31.87 4.75
N HIS A 373 -22.50 30.81 4.19
CA HIS A 373 -22.88 30.38 2.85
C HIS A 373 -24.28 29.78 2.81
N LYS A 374 -25.07 30.12 1.78
CA LYS A 374 -26.49 29.74 1.69
C LYS A 374 -26.71 28.31 1.21
N ILE A 375 -25.74 27.74 0.48
CA ILE A 375 -25.79 26.37 -0.02
C ILE A 375 -25.25 25.41 1.04
N LYS A 376 -26.06 24.39 1.39
CA LYS A 376 -25.75 23.39 2.41
C LYS A 376 -24.46 22.62 2.08
N GLU A 377 -24.31 22.15 0.84
CA GLU A 377 -23.15 21.37 0.39
C GLU A 377 -21.80 22.11 0.56
N VAL A 378 -21.80 23.43 0.31
CA VAL A 378 -20.63 24.28 0.51
C VAL A 378 -20.31 24.41 2.00
N ARG A 379 -21.32 24.61 2.86
CA ARG A 379 -21.13 24.63 4.31
C ARG A 379 -20.62 23.30 4.86
N ASP A 380 -21.17 22.19 4.37
CA ASP A 380 -20.77 20.83 4.79
C ASP A 380 -19.31 20.53 4.37
N THR A 381 -18.90 21.02 3.20
CA THR A 381 -17.49 20.90 2.75
C THR A 381 -16.57 21.77 3.58
N ALA A 382 -16.93 23.03 3.83
CA ALA A 382 -16.15 23.91 4.70
C ALA A 382 -16.00 23.34 6.11
N ALA A 383 -17.08 22.78 6.67
CA ALA A 383 -17.05 22.03 7.91
C ALA A 383 -16.01 20.89 7.84
N ARG A 384 -16.14 19.97 6.88
CA ARG A 384 -15.19 18.84 6.72
C ARG A 384 -13.73 19.31 6.61
N ALA A 385 -13.50 20.38 5.87
CA ALA A 385 -12.17 20.93 5.67
C ALA A 385 -11.56 21.53 6.96
N LEU A 386 -12.33 22.31 7.73
CA LEU A 386 -11.90 22.87 9.03
C LEU A 386 -11.61 21.77 10.07
N LEU A 387 -12.35 20.67 9.99
CA LEU A 387 -12.16 19.51 10.86
C LEU A 387 -10.84 18.81 10.57
N ARG A 388 -10.52 18.58 9.28
CA ARG A 388 -9.20 18.07 8.87
C ARG A 388 -8.05 18.99 9.29
N LEU A 389 -8.27 20.30 9.40
CA LEU A 389 -7.26 21.26 9.85
C LEU A 389 -7.14 21.38 11.37
N GLY A 390 -8.09 20.82 12.13
CA GLY A 390 -8.06 20.87 13.59
C GLY A 390 -8.18 22.27 14.15
N TYR A 391 -8.86 23.18 13.44
CA TYR A 391 -9.03 24.58 13.82
C TYR A 391 -9.92 24.70 15.07
N GLN A 392 -9.32 25.02 16.22
CA GLN A 392 -9.93 24.90 17.57
C GLN A 392 -11.31 25.56 17.71
N GLU A 393 -11.53 26.74 17.12
CA GLU A 393 -12.82 27.44 17.20
C GLU A 393 -13.91 26.74 16.36
N ALA A 394 -13.55 26.12 15.23
CA ALA A 394 -14.49 25.31 14.46
C ALA A 394 -14.96 24.09 15.26
N TRP A 395 -14.17 23.53 16.18
CA TRP A 395 -14.63 22.43 17.04
C TRP A 395 -15.80 22.86 17.91
N GLN A 396 -15.72 24.05 18.51
CA GLN A 396 -16.78 24.57 19.37
C GLN A 396 -18.04 24.91 18.57
N GLU A 397 -17.88 25.41 17.34
CA GLU A 397 -19.01 25.82 16.48
C GLU A 397 -19.66 24.64 15.72
N LEU A 398 -18.89 23.62 15.35
CA LEU A 398 -19.37 22.44 14.63
C LEU A 398 -20.02 21.42 15.56
N LEU A 399 -19.66 21.42 16.86
CA LEU A 399 -20.14 20.45 17.85
C LEU A 399 -21.65 20.20 17.79
N PRO A 400 -22.52 21.22 17.81
CA PRO A 400 -23.97 21.01 17.81
C PRO A 400 -24.48 20.38 16.51
N SER A 401 -23.87 20.74 15.36
CA SER A 401 -24.26 20.23 14.05
C SER A 401 -23.70 18.84 13.73
N LEU A 402 -22.61 18.45 14.39
CA LEU A 402 -21.94 17.17 14.17
C LEU A 402 -22.77 15.99 14.69
N TYR A 403 -23.45 16.16 15.84
CA TYR A 403 -24.34 15.13 16.40
C TYR A 403 -25.52 14.78 15.48
N ASP A 404 -25.97 15.75 14.67
CA ASP A 404 -27.06 15.58 13.72
C ASP A 404 -26.59 15.33 12.27
N ALA A 405 -25.27 15.30 12.02
CA ALA A 405 -24.69 15.07 10.70
C ALA A 405 -24.87 13.61 10.24
N PRO A 406 -24.91 13.33 8.92
CA PRO A 406 -24.89 11.96 8.40
C PRO A 406 -23.68 11.17 8.93
N GLU A 407 -23.87 9.87 9.14
CA GLU A 407 -22.83 8.98 9.70
C GLU A 407 -21.50 9.03 8.91
N ALA A 408 -21.55 9.13 7.59
CA ALA A 408 -20.35 9.28 6.75
C ALA A 408 -19.54 10.55 7.10
N THR A 409 -20.23 11.65 7.42
CA THR A 409 -19.60 12.92 7.82
C THR A 409 -18.98 12.80 9.21
N GLN A 410 -19.64 12.08 10.13
CA GLN A 410 -19.11 11.79 11.45
C GLN A 410 -17.83 10.93 11.38
N TYR A 411 -17.80 9.89 10.55
CA TYR A 411 -16.58 9.10 10.33
C TYR A 411 -15.45 9.92 9.71
N GLN A 412 -15.76 10.70 8.66
CA GLN A 412 -14.77 11.59 8.04
C GLN A 412 -14.19 12.61 9.04
N PHE A 413 -15.01 13.11 9.96
CA PHE A 413 -14.53 13.95 11.06
C PHE A 413 -13.57 13.18 11.97
N ILE A 414 -13.96 12.00 12.43
CA ILE A 414 -13.14 11.18 13.34
C ILE A 414 -11.80 10.84 12.66
N ASP A 415 -11.82 10.39 11.41
CA ASP A 415 -10.64 10.04 10.63
C ASP A 415 -9.71 11.24 10.42
N GLY A 416 -10.27 12.39 10.04
CA GLY A 416 -9.51 13.62 9.87
C GLY A 416 -8.76 14.06 11.14
N THR A 417 -9.26 13.71 12.34
CA THR A 417 -8.56 14.03 13.60
C THR A 417 -7.27 13.25 13.78
N PHE A 418 -7.27 11.99 13.34
CA PHE A 418 -6.11 11.10 13.42
C PHE A 418 -5.11 11.41 12.31
N GLU A 419 -5.61 11.70 11.10
CA GLU A 419 -4.78 12.08 9.94
C GLU A 419 -4.02 13.39 10.14
N LEU A 420 -4.63 14.37 10.82
CA LEU A 420 -4.02 15.67 11.07
C LEU A 420 -2.84 15.62 12.04
N ASP A 421 -3.10 15.13 13.26
CA ASP A 421 -2.09 15.06 14.31
C ASP A 421 -2.54 14.06 15.38
N MET A 422 -1.99 12.85 15.26
CA MET A 422 -2.22 11.74 16.18
C MET A 422 -1.86 12.07 17.64
N ALA A 423 -0.87 12.94 17.90
CA ALA A 423 -0.44 13.26 19.26
C ALA A 423 -1.47 14.11 20.02
N LYS A 424 -2.21 14.96 19.30
CA LYS A 424 -3.27 15.82 19.86
C LYS A 424 -4.67 15.24 19.69
N ALA A 425 -4.80 14.03 19.13
CA ALA A 425 -6.09 13.40 18.91
C ALA A 425 -6.89 13.26 20.22
N TYR A 426 -6.24 12.91 21.34
CA TYR A 426 -6.91 12.84 22.64
C TYR A 426 -7.52 14.18 23.05
N ASP A 427 -6.77 15.28 22.96
CA ASP A 427 -7.22 16.60 23.41
C ASP A 427 -8.45 17.09 22.62
N ARG A 428 -8.55 16.69 21.34
CA ARG A 428 -9.68 17.03 20.47
C ARG A 428 -10.90 16.15 20.69
N LEU A 429 -10.69 14.87 21.01
CA LEU A 429 -11.75 13.86 21.05
C LEU A 429 -12.28 13.57 22.46
N ALA A 430 -11.46 13.75 23.50
CA ALA A 430 -11.83 13.52 24.89
C ALA A 430 -13.08 14.32 25.35
N PRO A 431 -13.29 15.58 24.92
CA PRO A 431 -14.49 16.34 25.30
C PRO A 431 -15.82 15.66 24.92
N PHE A 432 -15.84 14.80 23.88
CA PHE A 432 -17.05 14.08 23.47
C PHE A 432 -17.47 12.97 24.46
N PHE A 433 -16.64 12.66 25.44
CA PHE A 433 -16.92 11.69 26.51
C PHE A 433 -17.25 12.36 27.85
N GLU A 434 -17.26 13.69 27.90
CA GLU A 434 -17.71 14.42 29.09
C GLU A 434 -19.23 14.30 29.28
N THR A 435 -19.68 14.44 30.52
CA THR A 435 -21.09 14.25 30.88
C THR A 435 -22.03 15.12 30.05
N ASN A 436 -21.67 16.39 29.80
CA ASN A 436 -22.49 17.30 28.99
C ASN A 436 -22.63 16.83 27.53
N ALA A 437 -21.56 16.28 26.95
CA ALA A 437 -21.56 15.76 25.58
C ALA A 437 -22.38 14.46 25.46
N LEU A 438 -22.30 13.58 26.47
CA LEU A 438 -23.09 12.34 26.49
C LEU A 438 -24.58 12.58 26.71
N LEU A 439 -24.95 13.68 27.38
CA LEU A 439 -26.35 14.09 27.57
C LEU A 439 -26.96 14.77 26.33
N ALA A 440 -26.15 15.13 25.33
CA ALA A 440 -26.64 15.71 24.09
C ALA A 440 -27.45 14.68 23.27
N LYS A 441 -28.36 15.17 22.43
CA LYS A 441 -29.10 14.34 21.48
C LYS A 441 -28.10 13.64 20.54
N ASN A 442 -28.18 12.31 20.44
CA ASN A 442 -27.21 11.45 19.73
C ASN A 442 -25.77 11.47 20.30
N GLY A 443 -25.55 12.03 21.50
CA GLY A 443 -24.22 12.14 22.10
C GLY A 443 -23.57 10.79 22.37
N VAL A 444 -24.34 9.85 22.91
CA VAL A 444 -23.89 8.46 23.16
C VAL A 444 -23.59 7.72 21.85
N ASP A 445 -24.42 7.87 20.82
CA ASP A 445 -24.20 7.22 19.51
C ASP A 445 -22.92 7.74 18.84
N PHE A 446 -22.71 9.06 18.89
CA PHE A 446 -21.49 9.67 18.37
C PHE A 446 -20.24 9.22 19.13
N ALA A 447 -20.29 9.23 20.47
CA ALA A 447 -19.21 8.74 21.33
C ALA A 447 -18.90 7.25 21.04
N THR A 448 -19.94 6.44 20.80
CA THR A 448 -19.83 5.02 20.43
C THR A 448 -19.08 4.85 19.10
N ARG A 449 -19.45 5.59 18.05
CA ARG A 449 -18.77 5.56 16.74
C ARG A 449 -17.32 6.03 16.82
N LEU A 450 -17.07 7.13 17.54
CA LEU A 450 -15.74 7.67 17.77
C LEU A 450 -14.85 6.62 18.44
N PHE A 451 -15.33 6.03 19.53
CA PHE A 451 -14.57 5.04 20.28
C PHE A 451 -14.37 3.74 19.50
N ALA A 452 -15.35 3.32 18.68
CA ALA A 452 -15.20 2.19 17.76
C ALA A 452 -14.09 2.43 16.73
N ARG A 453 -13.97 3.66 16.22
CA ARG A 453 -12.92 4.02 15.27
C ARG A 453 -11.53 4.10 15.92
N VAL A 454 -11.42 4.65 17.13
CA VAL A 454 -10.20 4.59 17.96
C VAL A 454 -9.72 3.14 18.12
N VAL A 455 -10.67 2.24 18.40
CA VAL A 455 -10.42 0.81 18.52
C VAL A 455 -9.98 0.22 17.18
N ALA A 456 -10.63 0.53 16.06
CA ALA A 456 -10.29 0.05 14.72
C ALA A 456 -8.92 0.52 14.20
N GLU A 457 -8.55 1.79 14.40
CA GLU A 457 -7.22 2.33 14.09
C GLU A 457 -6.09 1.66 14.88
N SER A 458 -6.45 0.91 15.93
CA SER A 458 -5.50 0.13 16.72
C SER A 458 -5.38 -1.34 16.25
N ALA A 459 -5.90 -1.69 15.07
CA ALA A 459 -5.81 -3.02 14.47
C ALA A 459 -4.54 -3.19 13.59
N PRO A 460 -3.90 -4.38 13.59
CA PRO A 460 -2.69 -4.62 12.81
C PRO A 460 -3.03 -4.94 11.35
N GLU A 461 -3.26 -3.92 10.52
CA GLU A 461 -3.08 -4.03 9.07
C GLU A 461 -2.10 -2.94 8.61
N GLY A 462 -0.90 -3.35 8.19
CA GLY A 462 0.08 -2.45 7.57
C GLY A 462 1.09 -1.78 8.52
N GLY A 463 1.89 -2.57 9.25
CA GLY A 463 3.32 -2.29 9.50
C GLY A 463 3.81 -0.94 10.07
N ARG A 464 2.95 -0.04 10.60
CA ARG A 464 3.38 1.26 11.16
C ARG A 464 2.80 1.70 12.52
N LEU A 465 1.99 0.89 13.20
CA LEU A 465 1.29 1.34 14.42
C LEU A 465 1.57 0.48 15.64
N ALA A 466 2.80 0.58 16.15
CA ALA A 466 3.05 0.49 17.59
C ALA A 466 2.24 1.61 18.27
N SER A 467 1.25 1.20 19.06
CA SER A 467 -0.14 1.67 19.02
C SER A 467 -0.40 3.09 19.55
N LEU A 468 -1.53 3.70 19.17
CA LEU A 468 -2.05 4.94 19.79
C LEU A 468 -1.97 4.91 21.34
N PHE A 469 -2.15 3.73 21.94
CA PHE A 469 -2.12 3.50 23.38
C PHE A 469 -0.72 3.40 24.00
N GLU A 470 0.30 3.02 23.22
CA GLU A 470 1.70 3.10 23.66
C GLU A 470 2.19 4.55 23.68
N ARG A 471 1.59 5.41 22.83
CA ARG A 471 1.96 6.82 22.69
C ARG A 471 1.20 7.74 23.64
N ASP A 472 -0.06 7.44 23.96
CA ASP A 472 -0.87 8.24 24.88
C ASP A 472 -1.75 7.37 25.80
N LEU A 473 -1.27 7.18 27.05
CA LEU A 473 -1.96 6.42 28.09
C LEU A 473 -3.28 7.06 28.56
N ARG A 474 -3.57 8.33 28.20
CA ARG A 474 -4.81 9.01 28.59
C ARG A 474 -6.05 8.34 27.98
N TRP A 475 -5.90 7.65 26.85
CA TRP A 475 -6.95 6.81 26.26
C TRP A 475 -7.31 5.61 27.14
N VAL A 476 -6.33 5.01 27.83
CA VAL A 476 -6.56 3.93 28.79
C VAL A 476 -7.30 4.48 30.02
N ASP A 477 -6.86 5.63 30.54
CA ASP A 477 -7.52 6.28 31.68
C ASP A 477 -8.97 6.69 31.34
N LEU A 478 -9.24 7.10 30.10
CA LEU A 478 -10.59 7.36 29.61
C LEU A 478 -11.42 6.07 29.52
N ALA A 479 -10.90 4.99 28.95
CA ALA A 479 -11.61 3.72 28.87
C ALA A 479 -11.97 3.17 30.26
N ILE A 480 -11.06 3.26 31.24
CA ILE A 480 -11.33 2.89 32.64
C ILE A 480 -12.48 3.73 33.21
N ARG A 481 -12.47 5.06 32.97
CA ARG A 481 -13.52 5.98 33.43
C ARG A 481 -14.90 5.65 32.85
N LEU A 482 -14.95 5.09 31.64
CA LEU A 482 -16.18 4.77 30.93
C LEU A 482 -16.74 3.36 31.24
N LEU A 483 -16.00 2.49 31.94
CA LEU A 483 -16.48 1.15 32.33
C LEU A 483 -17.83 1.15 33.09
N PRO A 484 -18.13 2.13 33.96
CA PRO A 484 -19.44 2.20 34.62
C PRO A 484 -20.60 2.50 33.65
N ALA A 485 -20.34 3.23 32.56
CA ALA A 485 -21.37 3.63 31.60
C ALA A 485 -21.79 2.46 30.72
N GLU A 486 -23.00 1.93 30.94
CA GLU A 486 -23.49 0.72 30.29
C GLU A 486 -23.45 0.77 28.77
N ALA A 487 -23.86 1.88 28.16
CA ALA A 487 -23.87 2.05 26.70
C ALA A 487 -22.47 2.05 26.06
N LEU A 488 -21.43 2.43 26.81
CA LEU A 488 -20.05 2.53 26.29
C LEU A 488 -19.14 1.40 26.78
N ARG A 489 -19.63 0.56 27.71
CA ARG A 489 -18.86 -0.47 28.40
C ARG A 489 -18.23 -1.49 27.43
N GLY A 490 -18.99 -1.97 26.45
CA GLY A 490 -18.49 -2.96 25.49
C GLY A 490 -17.29 -2.46 24.70
N ILE A 491 -17.33 -1.21 24.25
CA ILE A 491 -16.24 -0.63 23.47
C ILE A 491 -15.06 -0.25 24.37
N ALA A 492 -15.32 0.20 25.61
CA ALA A 492 -14.30 0.40 26.64
C ALA A 492 -13.52 -0.90 26.92
N LEU A 493 -14.20 -2.04 27.07
CA LEU A 493 -13.56 -3.34 27.27
C LEU A 493 -12.69 -3.77 26.07
N ALA A 494 -13.20 -3.58 24.84
CA ALA A 494 -12.46 -3.88 23.62
C ALA A 494 -11.17 -3.05 23.50
N LEU A 495 -11.22 -1.77 23.90
CA LEU A 495 -10.04 -0.91 23.93
C LEU A 495 -9.02 -1.38 24.96
N LEU A 496 -9.46 -1.67 26.19
CA LEU A 496 -8.55 -2.13 27.25
C LEU A 496 -7.86 -3.44 26.86
N GLN A 497 -8.58 -4.35 26.18
CA GLN A 497 -8.04 -5.62 25.69
C GLN A 497 -6.92 -5.41 24.67
N ARG A 498 -7.07 -4.41 23.78
CA ARG A 498 -6.02 -4.03 22.82
C ARG A 498 -4.83 -3.35 23.48
N SER A 499 -5.08 -2.47 24.47
CA SER A 499 -4.01 -1.74 25.16
C SER A 499 -3.08 -2.65 25.98
N ARG A 500 -3.60 -3.78 26.50
CA ARG A 500 -2.92 -4.67 27.47
C ARG A 500 -2.28 -3.92 28.65
N SER A 501 -2.82 -2.75 29.00
CA SER A 501 -2.23 -1.89 30.03
C SER A 501 -2.47 -2.48 31.43
N PRO A 502 -1.43 -2.58 32.28
CA PRO A 502 -1.58 -3.12 33.63
C PRO A 502 -2.56 -2.31 34.50
N LYS A 503 -2.82 -1.04 34.17
CA LYS A 503 -3.83 -0.20 34.84
C LYS A 503 -5.25 -0.75 34.74
N ALA A 504 -5.54 -1.58 33.73
CA ALA A 504 -6.88 -2.11 33.49
C ALA A 504 -7.23 -3.29 34.41
N LEU A 505 -6.25 -3.94 35.04
CA LEU A 505 -6.46 -5.16 35.81
C LEU A 505 -7.37 -4.97 37.02
N GLU A 506 -7.10 -3.98 37.87
CA GLU A 506 -7.90 -3.77 39.08
C GLU A 506 -9.35 -3.33 38.76
N PRO A 507 -9.60 -2.38 37.84
CA PRO A 507 -10.96 -2.06 37.37
C PRO A 507 -11.70 -3.28 36.79
N ALA A 508 -11.03 -4.09 35.96
CA ALA A 508 -11.62 -5.31 35.39
C ALA A 508 -11.99 -6.35 36.47
N LEU A 509 -11.13 -6.52 37.48
CA LEU A 509 -11.41 -7.39 38.62
C LEU A 509 -12.56 -6.84 39.49
N SER A 510 -12.67 -5.52 39.68
CA SER A 510 -13.81 -4.89 40.37
C SER A 510 -15.12 -5.15 39.64
N LEU A 511 -15.13 -4.95 38.32
CA LEU A 511 -16.30 -5.18 37.48
C LEU A 511 -16.77 -6.65 37.53
N SER A 512 -15.84 -7.60 37.62
CA SER A 512 -16.17 -9.02 37.82
C SER A 512 -16.84 -9.35 39.17
N ARG A 513 -16.71 -8.46 40.17
CA ARG A 513 -17.27 -8.61 41.52
C ARG A 513 -18.63 -7.91 41.64
N GLU A 514 -18.77 -6.74 41.03
CA GLU A 514 -19.99 -5.92 41.05
C GLU A 514 -21.11 -6.52 40.18
N GLY A 515 -20.75 -7.33 39.19
CA GLY A 515 -21.68 -7.96 38.26
C GLY A 515 -21.75 -7.20 36.94
N ILE A 516 -21.89 -7.95 35.85
CA ILE A 516 -21.88 -7.39 34.49
C ILE A 516 -22.97 -8.03 33.64
N ALA A 517 -23.54 -7.26 32.70
CA ALA A 517 -24.50 -7.77 31.73
C ALA A 517 -23.88 -8.88 30.86
N ALA A 518 -24.69 -9.86 30.47
CA ALA A 518 -24.26 -11.07 29.76
C ALA A 518 -23.52 -10.76 28.44
N GLU A 519 -23.93 -9.72 27.73
CA GLU A 519 -23.31 -9.27 26.47
C GLU A 519 -21.86 -8.79 26.63
N HIS A 520 -21.48 -8.33 27.82
CA HIS A 520 -20.15 -7.80 28.11
C HIS A 520 -19.24 -8.81 28.83
N ALA A 521 -19.81 -9.88 29.38
CA ALA A 521 -19.09 -10.86 30.19
C ALA A 521 -17.96 -11.55 29.41
N LEU A 522 -18.19 -11.87 28.13
CA LEU A 522 -17.18 -12.52 27.28
C LEU A 522 -15.99 -11.59 27.00
N ALA A 523 -16.25 -10.32 26.68
CA ALA A 523 -15.20 -9.32 26.46
C ALA A 523 -14.35 -9.10 27.73
N LEU A 524 -14.98 -9.13 28.91
CA LEU A 524 -14.24 -9.05 30.18
C LEU A 524 -13.40 -10.30 30.46
N ILE A 525 -13.87 -11.50 30.09
CA ILE A 525 -13.07 -12.74 30.15
C ILE A 525 -11.84 -12.62 29.24
N GLU A 526 -12.02 -12.17 27.99
CA GLU A 526 -10.91 -11.99 27.05
C GLU A 526 -9.88 -10.95 27.54
N LEU A 527 -10.35 -9.83 28.11
CA LEU A 527 -9.48 -8.82 28.72
C LEU A 527 -8.66 -9.42 29.87
N LEU A 528 -9.32 -10.09 30.82
CA LEU A 528 -8.62 -10.69 31.97
C LEU A 528 -7.63 -11.76 31.51
N GLY A 529 -7.96 -12.55 30.49
CA GLY A 529 -7.08 -13.57 29.91
C GLY A 529 -5.77 -13.05 29.32
N SER A 530 -5.69 -11.75 29.01
CA SER A 530 -4.46 -11.10 28.54
C SER A 530 -3.42 -10.85 29.64
N TYR A 531 -3.80 -10.94 30.91
CA TYR A 531 -2.90 -10.79 32.06
C TYR A 531 -2.48 -12.15 32.62
N ARG A 532 -1.47 -12.18 33.48
CA ARG A 532 -1.07 -13.36 34.25
C ARG A 532 -1.14 -13.02 35.73
N ASP A 533 -2.30 -13.28 36.35
CA ASP A 533 -2.56 -12.98 37.76
C ASP A 533 -3.49 -14.04 38.37
N PRO A 534 -3.12 -14.69 39.49
CA PRO A 534 -3.92 -15.77 40.09
C PRO A 534 -5.32 -15.32 40.55
N ARG A 535 -5.53 -14.02 40.80
CA ARG A 535 -6.85 -13.45 41.15
C ARG A 535 -7.87 -13.53 40.00
N ILE A 536 -7.41 -13.83 38.79
CA ILE A 536 -8.25 -13.99 37.60
C ILE A 536 -9.03 -15.29 37.62
N LEU A 537 -8.50 -16.38 38.21
CA LEU A 537 -9.17 -17.68 38.17
C LEU A 537 -10.57 -17.63 38.81
N PRO A 538 -10.77 -17.03 40.00
CA PRO A 538 -12.10 -16.84 40.55
C PRO A 538 -12.99 -15.90 39.71
N ALA A 539 -12.39 -14.92 39.01
CA ALA A 539 -13.13 -14.00 38.15
C ALA A 539 -13.67 -14.71 36.90
N PHE A 540 -12.90 -15.59 36.27
CA PHE A 540 -13.37 -16.44 35.17
C PHE A 540 -14.61 -17.25 35.56
N ILE A 541 -14.57 -17.90 36.73
CA ILE A 541 -15.70 -18.71 37.20
C ILE A 541 -16.97 -17.86 37.46
N ARG A 542 -16.81 -16.65 38.02
CA ARG A 542 -17.95 -15.72 38.19
C ARG A 542 -18.54 -15.32 36.85
N LEU A 543 -17.70 -14.92 35.89
CA LEU A 543 -18.14 -14.44 34.58
C LEU A 543 -18.75 -15.54 33.69
N LEU A 544 -18.28 -16.79 33.82
CA LEU A 544 -18.90 -17.94 33.16
C LEU A 544 -20.38 -18.08 33.51
N SER A 545 -20.78 -17.70 34.73
CA SER A 545 -22.17 -17.77 35.16
C SER A 545 -23.09 -16.79 34.43
N CYS A 546 -22.52 -15.72 33.86
CA CYS A 546 -23.22 -14.73 33.02
C CYS A 546 -23.37 -15.18 31.56
N LEU A 547 -22.59 -16.18 31.10
CA LEU A 547 -22.62 -16.64 29.71
C LEU A 547 -23.76 -17.63 29.44
N SER A 548 -24.16 -17.70 28.17
CA SER A 548 -25.16 -18.64 27.68
C SER A 548 -24.88 -19.12 26.25
N GLY A 549 -25.16 -20.40 26.00
CA GLY A 549 -25.03 -21.00 24.67
C GLY A 549 -23.63 -21.48 24.33
N ALA A 550 -23.56 -22.42 23.38
CA ALA A 550 -22.33 -23.13 23.02
C ALA A 550 -21.23 -22.22 22.48
N TRP A 551 -21.58 -21.16 21.73
CA TRP A 551 -20.61 -20.25 21.15
C TRP A 551 -19.84 -19.45 22.22
N GLN A 552 -20.55 -18.85 23.19
CA GLN A 552 -19.92 -18.09 24.27
C GLN A 552 -19.05 -18.98 25.15
N TYR A 553 -19.53 -20.19 25.49
CA TYR A 553 -18.75 -21.16 26.24
C TYR A 553 -17.50 -21.64 25.50
N GLY A 554 -17.62 -21.91 24.19
CA GLY A 554 -16.49 -22.29 23.35
C GLY A 554 -15.42 -21.20 23.30
N ARG A 555 -15.82 -19.93 23.13
CA ARG A 555 -14.89 -18.80 23.10
C ARG A 555 -14.22 -18.57 24.46
N ALA A 556 -14.96 -18.67 25.57
CA ALA A 556 -14.36 -18.61 26.91
C ALA A 556 -13.35 -19.75 27.14
N CYS A 557 -13.67 -20.97 26.71
CA CYS A 557 -12.74 -22.11 26.81
C CYS A 557 -11.46 -21.90 26.00
N HIS A 558 -11.53 -21.23 24.84
CA HIS A 558 -10.35 -20.84 24.08
C HIS A 558 -9.46 -19.89 24.87
N VAL A 559 -10.02 -18.86 25.52
CA VAL A 559 -9.26 -17.94 26.38
C VAL A 559 -8.59 -18.69 27.53
N PHE A 560 -9.30 -19.64 28.15
CA PHE A 560 -8.75 -20.46 29.24
C PHE A 560 -7.60 -21.35 28.76
N HIS A 561 -7.72 -21.89 27.55
CA HIS A 561 -6.68 -22.67 26.90
C HIS A 561 -5.43 -21.81 26.63
N GLU A 562 -5.58 -20.58 26.15
CA GLU A 562 -4.47 -19.63 25.98
C GLU A 562 -3.89 -19.12 27.30
N TYR A 563 -4.71 -19.05 28.36
CA TYR A 563 -4.25 -18.69 29.70
C TYR A 563 -3.35 -19.77 30.32
N ASP A 564 -3.68 -21.03 30.06
CA ASP A 564 -2.88 -22.22 30.38
C ASP A 564 -2.43 -22.34 31.85
N ASP A 565 -3.38 -22.19 32.78
CA ASP A 565 -3.14 -22.39 34.21
C ASP A 565 -3.78 -23.72 34.68
N PRO A 566 -2.99 -24.66 35.22
CA PRO A 566 -3.51 -25.97 35.64
C PRO A 566 -4.49 -25.86 36.81
N ALA A 567 -4.43 -24.80 37.63
CA ALA A 567 -5.35 -24.59 38.74
C ALA A 567 -6.78 -24.27 38.27
N LEU A 568 -6.97 -23.91 37.00
CA LEU A 568 -8.28 -23.65 36.41
C LEU A 568 -9.08 -24.94 36.16
N ALA A 569 -8.42 -26.06 35.87
CA ALA A 569 -9.07 -27.33 35.56
C ALA A 569 -10.02 -27.86 36.67
N PRO A 570 -9.61 -27.93 37.96
CA PRO A 570 -10.52 -28.35 39.03
C PRO A 570 -11.66 -27.34 39.26
N LEU A 571 -11.43 -26.04 39.06
CA LEU A 571 -12.45 -25.00 39.19
C LEU A 571 -13.52 -25.11 38.09
N LEU A 572 -13.10 -25.34 36.84
CA LEU A 572 -14.01 -25.56 35.71
C LEU A 572 -14.84 -26.83 35.90
N ARG A 573 -14.24 -27.90 36.43
CA ARG A 573 -14.96 -29.14 36.75
C ARG A 573 -16.05 -28.89 37.78
N SER A 574 -15.71 -28.26 38.90
CA SER A 574 -16.67 -27.93 39.95
C SER A 574 -17.81 -27.05 39.43
N TRP A 575 -17.49 -26.03 38.62
CA TRP A 575 -18.49 -25.16 38.01
C TRP A 575 -19.39 -25.91 37.02
N LEU A 576 -18.82 -26.76 36.16
CA LEU A 576 -19.57 -27.53 35.16
C LEU A 576 -20.51 -28.54 35.81
N ASP A 577 -20.08 -29.20 36.88
CA ASP A 577 -20.89 -30.15 37.64
C ASP A 577 -22.07 -29.44 38.34
N ASP A 578 -21.81 -28.28 38.98
CA ASP A 578 -22.88 -27.45 39.56
C ASP A 578 -23.85 -26.96 38.47
N ARG A 579 -23.36 -26.51 37.31
CA ARG A 579 -24.20 -26.05 36.21
C ARG A 579 -25.06 -27.17 35.62
N LYS A 580 -24.51 -28.38 35.43
CA LYS A 580 -25.23 -29.58 34.98
C LYS A 580 -26.30 -30.02 35.98
N SER A 581 -26.07 -29.83 37.28
CA SER A 581 -27.06 -30.13 38.32
C SER A 581 -28.27 -29.19 38.29
N ARG A 582 -28.06 -27.92 37.88
CA ARG A 582 -29.11 -26.90 37.82
C ARG A 582 -29.82 -26.81 36.47
N ARG A 583 -29.15 -27.20 35.37
CA ARG A 583 -29.68 -27.09 34.01
C ARG A 583 -29.18 -28.21 33.11
N LYS A 584 -30.07 -28.76 32.28
CA LYS A 584 -29.69 -29.65 31.18
C LYS A 584 -28.87 -28.86 30.15
N MET A 585 -27.64 -29.32 29.87
CA MET A 585 -26.75 -28.75 28.86
C MET A 585 -26.67 -29.68 27.64
N SER A 586 -26.55 -29.11 26.44
CA SER A 586 -26.34 -29.92 25.23
C SER A 586 -24.92 -30.47 25.18
N LYS A 587 -24.69 -31.50 24.36
CA LYS A 587 -23.34 -32.02 24.10
C LYS A 587 -22.40 -30.92 23.57
N THR A 588 -22.91 -30.07 22.68
CA THR A 588 -22.15 -28.95 22.09
C THR A 588 -21.78 -27.85 23.09
N GLU A 589 -22.53 -27.71 24.20
CA GLU A 589 -22.18 -26.79 25.28
C GLU A 589 -21.14 -27.38 26.25
N VAL A 590 -21.11 -28.72 26.41
CA VAL A 590 -20.25 -29.41 27.38
C VAL A 590 -18.88 -29.74 26.81
N GLU A 591 -18.82 -30.14 25.54
CA GLU A 591 -17.60 -30.60 24.87
C GLU A 591 -16.43 -29.60 24.91
N PRO A 592 -16.62 -28.27 24.74
CA PRO A 592 -15.52 -27.31 24.86
C PRO A 592 -14.84 -27.33 26.24
N PHE A 593 -15.61 -27.49 27.31
CA PHE A 593 -15.07 -27.55 28.67
C PHE A 593 -14.29 -28.84 28.91
N GLU A 594 -14.78 -29.98 28.41
CA GLU A 594 -14.09 -31.26 28.54
C GLU A 594 -12.74 -31.26 27.81
N ASN A 595 -12.70 -30.70 26.59
CA ASN A 595 -11.47 -30.55 25.83
C ASN A 595 -10.49 -29.56 26.51
N CYS A 596 -10.99 -28.42 27.01
CA CYS A 596 -10.18 -27.44 27.72
C CYS A 596 -9.58 -28.03 29.01
N MET A 597 -10.37 -28.74 29.83
CA MET A 597 -9.86 -29.41 31.04
C MET A 597 -8.81 -30.49 30.72
N ARG A 598 -9.00 -31.26 29.63
CA ARG A 598 -8.01 -32.26 29.19
C ARG A 598 -6.69 -31.59 28.81
N PHE A 599 -6.74 -30.47 28.11
CA PHE A 599 -5.54 -29.69 27.76
C PHE A 599 -4.85 -29.10 28.99
N LEU A 600 -5.59 -28.48 29.91
CA LEU A 600 -5.02 -27.88 31.11
C LEU A 600 -4.40 -28.92 32.06
N GLY A 601 -4.90 -30.15 32.04
CA GLY A 601 -4.38 -31.29 32.80
C GLY A 601 -3.28 -32.10 32.11
N ARG A 602 -2.74 -31.63 30.97
CA ARG A 602 -1.69 -32.34 30.22
C ARG A 602 -0.37 -32.40 30.99
N ASP A 603 0.40 -33.44 30.72
CA ASP A 603 1.79 -33.53 31.20
C ASP A 603 2.64 -32.49 30.46
N ARG A 604 3.32 -31.62 31.20
CA ARG A 604 4.15 -30.52 30.68
C ARG A 604 5.62 -30.92 30.51
N SER A 605 5.98 -32.16 30.87
CA SER A 605 7.35 -32.67 30.78
C SER A 605 7.72 -33.23 29.40
N THR A 606 6.75 -33.34 28.47
CA THR A 606 6.95 -33.80 27.10
C THR A 606 6.91 -32.63 26.09
N PRO A 607 7.94 -32.45 25.24
CA PRO A 607 7.93 -31.40 24.22
C PRO A 607 6.88 -31.67 23.14
N GLN A 608 6.10 -30.66 22.77
CA GLN A 608 5.08 -30.77 21.71
C GLN A 608 5.74 -30.99 20.34
N PRO A 609 5.21 -31.91 19.50
CA PRO A 609 5.54 -31.92 18.08
C PRO A 609 5.04 -30.61 17.44
N ALA A 610 5.88 -29.98 16.62
CA ALA A 610 5.49 -28.82 15.83
C ALA A 610 4.41 -29.25 14.81
N ASP A 611 3.23 -28.65 14.89
CA ASP A 611 2.17 -28.86 13.90
C ASP A 611 2.58 -28.27 12.55
N ASN A 612 2.49 -29.09 11.50
CA ASN A 612 2.79 -28.78 10.09
C ASN A 612 1.81 -27.81 9.44
#